data_AF-A0A024WBQ2-F1
#
_entry.id   AF-A0A024WBQ2-F1
#
_cell.length_a   1.000
_cell.length_b   1.000
_cell.length_c   1.000
_cell.angle_alpha   90.00
_cell.angle_beta   90.00
_cell.angle_gamma   90.00
#
_symmetry.space_group_name_H-M   'P 1'
#
loop_
_entity.id
_entity.type
_entity.pdbx_description
1 polymer ?
#
loop_
_entity_poly.entity_id
_entity_poly.type
_entity_poly.pdbx_seq_one_letter_code
_entity_poly.pdbx_strand_id
1 'polypeptide(L)'
;MSTQGRGGGGTKDEDAKYMFDRIGKDVYDKVKEEAKTYDSYLKGNLADSSIFGVELASSNNPFTFEYNKLLGARGKRHPCGTGDAKKEERFSNTLGGQCTNSKMRSDGIGACAPYRRLHLCHHNLESIDTDKIDSTKAKHKLLAEVCMAAKYEGESLVDKHKKYKETHKDTNICTVLARSFADIGDIIRGKDLYRGNNRENDKLESKLKVIFGKIHSEVTNGKNGKNLQALRDRYIDDAKGGDFFKLREDWWYANRNDVWKAITCNAPKEDHYF
;
A
#
# COMPACT_ATOMS: atom_id res chain seq x y z
N MET A 1 50.10 -27.53 9.48
CA MET A 1 49.32 -27.54 8.23
C MET A 1 48.02 -26.81 8.50
N SER A 2 47.95 -25.55 8.07
CA SER A 2 46.83 -24.66 8.25
C SER A 2 45.76 -25.02 7.22
N THR A 3 44.61 -25.52 7.66
CA THR A 3 43.45 -25.69 6.79
C THR A 3 42.85 -24.32 6.51
N GLN A 4 43.08 -23.82 5.29
CA GLN A 4 42.44 -22.62 4.76
C GLN A 4 40.92 -22.78 4.81
N GLY A 5 40.26 -21.93 5.59
CA GLY A 5 38.83 -21.70 5.47
C GLY A 5 38.53 -21.17 4.08
N ARG A 6 37.82 -21.96 3.28
CA ARG A 6 37.19 -21.51 2.05
C ARG A 6 36.14 -20.45 2.42
N GLY A 7 36.52 -19.18 2.29
CA GLY A 7 35.58 -18.08 2.22
C GLY A 7 34.69 -18.29 0.99
N GLY A 8 33.49 -18.81 1.20
CA GLY A 8 32.44 -18.84 0.20
C GLY A 8 31.99 -17.41 -0.05
N GLY A 9 32.56 -16.76 -1.06
CA GLY A 9 32.03 -15.53 -1.62
C GLY A 9 30.68 -15.84 -2.26
N GLY A 10 29.60 -15.70 -1.49
CA GLY A 10 28.25 -15.69 -2.03
C GLY A 10 28.14 -14.59 -3.07
N THR A 11 27.69 -14.95 -4.27
CA THR A 11 27.47 -13.98 -5.34
C THR A 11 26.39 -13.00 -4.88
N LYS A 12 26.76 -11.72 -4.69
CA LYS A 12 25.79 -10.65 -4.51
C LYS A 12 24.84 -10.72 -5.71
N ASP A 13 23.56 -10.99 -5.46
CA ASP A 13 22.47 -11.10 -6.45
C ASP A 13 22.30 -12.49 -7.09
N GLU A 14 21.93 -13.48 -6.28
CA GLU A 14 21.65 -14.86 -6.73
C GLU A 14 20.53 -14.92 -7.79
N ASP A 15 19.57 -14.00 -7.73
CA ASP A 15 18.54 -13.79 -8.74
C ASP A 15 18.13 -12.31 -8.84
N ALA A 16 17.20 -12.01 -9.76
CA ALA A 16 16.67 -10.67 -9.95
C ALA A 16 15.97 -10.12 -8.69
N LYS A 17 15.32 -10.97 -7.88
CA LYS A 17 14.66 -10.56 -6.64
C LYS A 17 15.72 -10.05 -5.65
N TYR A 18 16.78 -10.81 -5.40
CA TYR A 18 17.86 -10.39 -4.48
C TYR A 18 18.53 -9.10 -4.94
N MET A 19 18.76 -8.94 -6.24
CA MET A 19 19.28 -7.69 -6.82
C MET A 19 18.37 -6.50 -6.48
N PHE A 20 17.06 -6.63 -6.75
CA PHE A 20 16.10 -5.56 -6.52
C PHE A 20 15.87 -5.28 -5.04
N ASP A 21 15.90 -6.28 -4.18
CA ASP A 21 15.78 -6.11 -2.73
C ASP A 21 16.98 -5.35 -2.16
N ARG A 22 18.21 -5.64 -2.64
CA ARG A 22 19.41 -4.88 -2.27
C ARG A 22 19.28 -3.42 -2.69
N ILE A 23 18.96 -3.16 -3.96
CA ILE A 23 18.79 -1.79 -4.46
C ILE A 23 17.67 -1.08 -3.71
N GLY A 24 16.56 -1.78 -3.44
CA GLY A 24 15.43 -1.26 -2.67
C GLY A 24 15.83 -0.85 -1.25
N LYS A 25 16.71 -1.63 -0.59
CA LYS A 25 17.30 -1.27 0.70
C LYS A 25 18.14 -0.01 0.61
N ASP A 26 19.03 0.09 -0.37
CA ASP A 26 19.88 1.28 -0.55
C ASP A 26 19.06 2.55 -0.81
N VAL A 27 17.98 2.44 -1.59
CA VAL A 27 17.03 3.53 -1.82
C VAL A 27 16.26 3.88 -0.55
N TYR A 28 15.78 2.87 0.18
CA TYR A 28 15.05 3.07 1.44
C TYR A 28 15.92 3.80 2.48
N ASP A 29 17.18 3.39 2.66
CA ASP A 29 18.09 4.00 3.62
C ASP A 29 18.36 5.48 3.30
N LYS A 30 18.38 5.87 2.02
CA LYS A 30 18.48 7.28 1.60
C LYS A 30 17.20 8.07 1.91
N VAL A 31 16.03 7.57 1.48
CA VAL A 31 14.75 8.28 1.65
C VAL A 31 14.34 8.38 3.12
N LYS A 32 14.68 7.36 3.91
CA LYS A 32 14.39 7.28 5.35
C LYS A 32 14.93 8.49 6.12
N GLU A 33 16.18 8.89 5.87
CA GLU A 33 16.80 9.98 6.62
C GLU A 33 16.09 11.32 6.37
N GLU A 34 15.61 11.54 5.15
CA GLU A 34 14.83 12.73 4.83
C GLU A 34 13.42 12.70 5.41
N ALA A 35 12.73 11.56 5.31
CA ALA A 35 11.32 11.40 5.71
C ALA A 35 11.13 11.32 7.22
N LYS A 36 12.10 10.77 7.96
CA LYS A 36 12.03 10.55 9.41
C LYS A 36 11.75 11.82 10.21
N THR A 37 12.26 12.97 9.75
CA THR A 37 12.02 14.28 10.39
C THR A 37 10.54 14.67 10.42
N TYR A 38 9.73 14.15 9.49
CA TYR A 38 8.33 14.54 9.29
C TYR A 38 7.33 13.43 9.65
N ASP A 39 7.83 12.24 9.98
CA ASP A 39 7.06 11.03 10.33
C ASP A 39 5.94 11.33 11.34
N SER A 40 6.28 11.99 12.45
CA SER A 40 5.30 12.28 13.53
C SER A 40 4.11 13.12 13.09
N TYR A 41 4.25 13.93 12.03
CA TYR A 41 3.16 14.78 11.51
C TYR A 41 2.22 14.00 10.58
N LEU A 42 2.74 12.98 9.90
CA LEU A 42 2.03 12.22 8.87
C LEU A 42 1.56 10.85 9.37
N LYS A 43 2.09 10.40 10.50
CA LYS A 43 1.69 9.15 11.14
C LYS A 43 0.19 9.17 11.42
N GLY A 44 -0.52 8.27 10.76
CA GLY A 44 -1.92 8.02 11.07
C GLY A 44 -2.06 7.32 12.41
N ASN A 45 -3.13 7.66 13.11
CA ASN A 45 -3.57 6.97 14.31
C ASN A 45 -4.92 6.31 14.01
N LEU A 46 -4.96 4.98 14.09
CA LEU A 46 -6.16 4.19 13.81
C LEU A 46 -7.30 4.51 14.80
N ALA A 47 -7.01 4.71 16.09
CA ALA A 47 -8.03 5.13 17.06
C ALA A 47 -8.73 6.44 16.67
N ASP A 48 -8.02 7.32 15.97
CA ASP A 48 -8.52 8.64 15.54
C ASP A 48 -9.25 8.61 14.20
N SER A 49 -9.32 7.45 13.53
CA SER A 49 -9.95 7.32 12.20
C SER A 49 -11.47 7.24 12.25
N SER A 50 -12.10 7.41 13.42
CA SER A 50 -13.55 7.26 13.61
C SER A 50 -14.36 8.20 12.70
N ILE A 51 -15.39 7.63 12.09
CA ILE A 51 -16.32 8.32 11.18
C ILE A 51 -17.71 8.22 11.81
N PHE A 52 -18.30 9.36 12.18
CA PHE A 52 -19.70 9.56 12.56
C PHE A 52 -20.35 8.46 13.43
N GLY A 53 -20.20 8.57 14.75
CA GLY A 53 -21.19 8.09 15.72
C GLY A 53 -21.39 6.58 15.90
N VAL A 54 -20.72 5.71 15.13
CA VAL A 54 -20.78 4.26 15.36
C VAL A 54 -19.36 3.70 15.45
N GLU A 55 -19.05 3.28 16.67
CA GLU A 55 -17.88 2.56 17.14
C GLU A 55 -16.51 3.28 17.07
N LEU A 56 -15.99 3.51 18.27
CA LEU A 56 -14.57 3.71 18.53
C LEU A 56 -13.80 2.60 17.82
N ALA A 57 -12.83 3.01 17.00
CA ALA A 57 -11.67 2.18 16.75
C ALA A 57 -11.06 1.81 18.10
N SER A 58 -11.36 0.61 18.60
CA SER A 58 -10.99 0.16 19.94
C SER A 58 -9.52 -0.20 20.07
N SER A 59 -8.74 -0.11 18.98
CA SER A 59 -7.35 -0.53 18.95
C SER A 59 -6.54 0.22 17.90
N ASN A 60 -5.29 0.51 18.23
CA ASN A 60 -4.28 1.00 17.29
C ASN A 60 -3.59 -0.12 16.51
N ASN A 61 -3.94 -1.37 16.80
CA ASN A 61 -3.35 -2.52 16.15
C ASN A 61 -4.15 -2.87 14.87
N PRO A 62 -3.55 -2.79 13.66
CA PRO A 62 -4.21 -3.15 12.41
C PRO A 62 -4.77 -4.59 12.38
N PHE A 63 -4.20 -5.51 13.17
CA PHE A 63 -4.68 -6.88 13.29
C PHE A 63 -6.08 -6.94 13.90
N THR A 64 -6.26 -6.30 15.05
CA THR A 64 -7.50 -6.34 15.86
C THR A 64 -8.47 -5.21 15.52
N PHE A 65 -8.06 -4.26 14.69
CA PHE A 65 -8.93 -3.18 14.24
C PHE A 65 -10.09 -3.79 13.43
N GLU A 66 -11.31 -3.64 13.95
CA GLU A 66 -12.53 -4.15 13.31
C GLU A 66 -12.99 -3.20 12.19
N TYR A 67 -12.29 -3.23 11.05
CA TYR A 67 -12.63 -2.45 9.86
C TYR A 67 -14.05 -2.72 9.34
N ASN A 68 -14.63 -3.88 9.68
CA ASN A 68 -15.93 -4.35 9.19
C ASN A 68 -17.10 -3.50 9.68
N LYS A 69 -16.90 -2.73 10.75
CA LYS A 69 -17.89 -1.82 11.33
C LYS A 69 -17.91 -0.45 10.66
N LEU A 70 -16.93 -0.15 9.79
CA LEU A 70 -16.97 1.02 8.91
C LEU A 70 -18.07 0.83 7.85
N LEU A 71 -19.23 1.46 8.08
CA LEU A 71 -20.22 1.86 7.07
C LEU A 71 -20.66 0.76 6.07
N GLY A 72 -20.98 -0.45 6.55
CA GLY A 72 -21.58 -1.46 5.68
C GLY A 72 -20.60 -2.09 4.68
N ALA A 73 -19.34 -2.33 5.11
CA ALA A 73 -18.33 -3.14 4.43
C ALA A 73 -18.80 -4.53 3.94
N ARG A 74 -20.01 -4.96 4.32
CA ARG A 74 -20.71 -6.14 3.82
C ARG A 74 -21.26 -6.00 2.39
N GLY A 75 -21.24 -4.79 1.81
CA GLY A 75 -21.74 -4.50 0.45
C GLY A 75 -20.68 -3.98 -0.51
N LYS A 76 -21.02 -2.92 -1.26
CA LYS A 76 -20.17 -2.30 -2.31
C LYS A 76 -18.82 -1.74 -1.84
N ARG A 77 -18.57 -1.67 -0.51
CA ARG A 77 -17.30 -1.15 0.04
C ARG A 77 -16.30 -2.24 0.43
N HIS A 78 -16.62 -3.52 0.23
CA HIS A 78 -15.69 -4.60 0.53
C HIS A 78 -14.42 -4.47 -0.36
N PRO A 79 -13.19 -4.56 0.17
CA PRO A 79 -11.97 -4.29 -0.61
C PRO A 79 -11.80 -5.18 -1.84
N CYS A 80 -12.17 -6.46 -1.73
CA CYS A 80 -12.16 -7.41 -2.86
C CYS A 80 -13.46 -7.41 -3.71
N GLY A 81 -14.28 -6.37 -3.61
CA GLY A 81 -15.56 -6.27 -4.33
C GLY A 81 -16.62 -7.28 -3.86
N THR A 82 -17.62 -7.53 -4.71
CA THR A 82 -18.77 -8.41 -4.45
C THR A 82 -18.87 -9.52 -5.50
N GLY A 83 -19.54 -10.63 -5.16
CA GLY A 83 -19.82 -11.71 -6.11
C GLY A 83 -18.55 -12.40 -6.61
N ASP A 84 -18.42 -12.51 -7.93
CA ASP A 84 -17.36 -13.28 -8.58
C ASP A 84 -15.97 -12.65 -8.45
N ALA A 85 -15.88 -11.33 -8.24
CA ALA A 85 -14.61 -10.64 -7.96
C ALA A 85 -13.85 -11.24 -6.75
N LYS A 86 -14.59 -11.75 -5.74
CA LYS A 86 -13.97 -12.44 -4.60
C LYS A 86 -13.38 -13.81 -4.96
N LYS A 87 -14.01 -14.47 -5.93
CA LYS A 87 -13.67 -15.83 -6.40
C LYS A 87 -12.59 -15.84 -7.47
N GLU A 88 -12.24 -14.69 -8.04
CA GLU A 88 -11.22 -14.55 -9.07
C GLU A 88 -9.92 -15.26 -8.68
N GLU A 89 -9.38 -16.04 -9.62
CA GLU A 89 -8.08 -16.66 -9.45
C GLU A 89 -7.01 -15.58 -9.22
N ARG A 90 -6.01 -15.84 -8.37
CA ARG A 90 -4.92 -14.87 -8.13
C ARG A 90 -3.56 -15.39 -8.60
N PHE A 91 -3.48 -16.69 -8.90
CA PHE A 91 -2.27 -17.43 -9.27
C PHE A 91 -2.52 -18.26 -10.53
N SER A 92 -3.03 -17.61 -11.58
CA SER A 92 -3.30 -18.32 -12.84
C SER A 92 -1.99 -18.68 -13.55
N ASN A 93 -1.91 -19.91 -14.03
CA ASN A 93 -0.85 -20.38 -14.93
C ASN A 93 -1.27 -20.32 -16.41
N THR A 94 -2.54 -19.99 -16.69
CA THR A 94 -3.10 -19.92 -18.06
C THR A 94 -3.46 -18.50 -18.47
N LEU A 95 -3.87 -17.64 -17.53
CA LEU A 95 -4.20 -16.25 -17.80
C LEU A 95 -2.99 -15.33 -17.61
N GLY A 96 -2.67 -14.56 -18.64
CA GLY A 96 -1.59 -13.58 -18.64
C GLY A 96 -1.92 -12.28 -17.91
N GLY A 97 -0.90 -11.43 -17.76
CA GLY A 97 -1.06 -10.06 -17.28
C GLY A 97 -1.69 -9.12 -18.33
N GLN A 98 -2.04 -7.91 -17.92
CA GLN A 98 -2.55 -6.87 -18.81
C GLN A 98 -1.40 -6.00 -19.31
N CYS A 99 -1.13 -6.04 -20.61
CA CYS A 99 -0.02 -5.29 -21.25
C CYS A 99 -0.51 -4.22 -22.24
N THR A 100 -1.83 -4.05 -22.42
CA THR A 100 -2.36 -3.12 -23.43
C THR A 100 -2.06 -1.68 -23.06
N ASN A 101 -1.52 -0.90 -23.99
CA ASN A 101 -1.18 0.51 -23.79
C ASN A 101 -2.34 1.35 -23.22
N SER A 102 -3.58 1.10 -23.65
CA SER A 102 -4.77 1.82 -23.15
C SER A 102 -5.08 1.54 -21.67
N LYS A 103 -4.53 0.46 -21.11
CA LYS A 103 -4.69 0.02 -19.72
C LYS A 103 -3.48 0.37 -18.85
N MET A 104 -2.41 0.91 -19.43
CA MET A 104 -1.17 1.23 -18.73
C MET A 104 -0.86 2.73 -18.80
N ARG A 105 -0.19 3.27 -17.77
CA ARG A 105 0.36 4.63 -17.70
C ARG A 105 1.85 4.60 -18.04
N SER A 106 2.19 3.97 -19.15
CA SER A 106 3.57 3.74 -19.56
C SER A 106 3.92 4.42 -20.88
N ASP A 107 3.07 5.31 -21.40
CA ASP A 107 3.27 6.01 -22.67
C ASP A 107 3.60 5.07 -23.85
N GLY A 108 3.02 3.87 -23.83
CA GLY A 108 3.24 2.83 -24.85
C GLY A 108 4.47 1.96 -24.63
N ILE A 109 5.17 2.12 -23.51
CA ILE A 109 6.35 1.33 -23.12
C ILE A 109 5.87 0.05 -22.42
N GLY A 110 6.44 -1.10 -22.80
CA GLY A 110 5.94 -2.46 -22.56
C GLY A 110 5.85 -2.96 -21.11
N ALA A 111 5.17 -2.23 -20.24
CA ALA A 111 4.82 -2.67 -18.89
C ALA A 111 3.59 -3.58 -18.92
N CYS A 112 3.60 -4.63 -18.10
CA CYS A 112 2.49 -5.56 -17.93
C CYS A 112 2.07 -5.63 -16.47
N ALA A 113 0.81 -5.35 -16.16
CA ALA A 113 0.26 -5.55 -14.84
C ALA A 113 0.00 -7.07 -14.62
N PRO A 114 0.64 -7.71 -13.61
CA PRO A 114 0.48 -9.14 -13.38
C PRO A 114 -0.95 -9.47 -12.91
N TYR A 115 -1.40 -10.72 -13.11
CA TYR A 115 -2.76 -11.14 -12.77
C TYR A 115 -3.13 -10.84 -11.29
N ARG A 116 -2.17 -11.01 -10.37
CA ARG A 116 -2.31 -10.61 -8.96
C ARG A 116 -2.69 -9.13 -8.79
N ARG A 117 -2.08 -8.22 -9.55
CA ARG A 117 -2.34 -6.76 -9.52
C ARG A 117 -3.68 -6.41 -10.12
N LEU A 118 -4.11 -7.10 -11.18
CA LEU A 118 -5.40 -6.85 -11.84
C LEU A 118 -6.57 -6.97 -10.87
N HIS A 119 -6.46 -7.90 -9.92
CA HIS A 119 -7.50 -8.25 -8.96
C HIS A 119 -7.18 -7.78 -7.53
N LEU A 120 -6.26 -6.82 -7.36
CA LEU A 120 -5.85 -6.28 -6.06
C LEU A 120 -7.04 -5.77 -5.26
N CYS A 121 -7.20 -6.18 -4.00
CA CYS A 121 -8.34 -5.78 -3.17
C CYS A 121 -8.22 -4.32 -2.68
N HIS A 122 -8.67 -3.34 -3.46
CA HIS A 122 -8.66 -1.91 -3.11
C HIS A 122 -9.97 -1.16 -3.39
N HIS A 123 -11.08 -1.87 -3.63
CA HIS A 123 -12.36 -1.27 -3.99
C HIS A 123 -12.95 -0.36 -2.89
N ASN A 124 -12.56 -0.58 -1.62
CA ASN A 124 -12.90 0.33 -0.53
C ASN A 124 -12.30 1.73 -0.73
N LEU A 125 -11.11 1.83 -1.35
CA LEU A 125 -10.44 3.10 -1.67
C LEU A 125 -11.18 3.86 -2.78
N GLU A 126 -11.65 3.14 -3.80
CA GLU A 126 -12.44 3.72 -4.89
C GLU A 126 -13.78 4.29 -4.41
N SER A 127 -14.31 3.78 -3.31
CA SER A 127 -15.61 4.18 -2.73
C SER A 127 -15.49 5.19 -1.58
N ILE A 128 -14.29 5.71 -1.29
CA ILE A 128 -14.11 6.76 -0.27
C ILE A 128 -14.91 8.00 -0.66
N ASP A 129 -15.72 8.49 0.28
CA ASP A 129 -16.41 9.77 0.19
C ASP A 129 -15.45 10.86 0.68
N THR A 130 -14.73 11.47 -0.26
CA THR A 130 -13.70 12.47 0.04
C THR A 130 -14.28 13.74 0.62
N ASP A 131 -15.53 14.09 0.32
CA ASP A 131 -16.14 15.35 0.75
C ASP A 131 -16.41 15.34 2.25
N LYS A 132 -16.74 14.18 2.82
CA LYS A 132 -16.97 13.97 4.27
C LYS A 132 -15.70 13.79 5.10
N ILE A 133 -14.53 13.98 4.52
CA ILE A 133 -13.25 13.91 5.23
C ILE A 133 -12.87 15.30 5.71
N ASP A 134 -12.83 15.51 7.03
CA ASP A 134 -12.22 16.69 7.61
C ASP A 134 -10.69 16.61 7.49
N SER A 135 -10.04 17.77 7.29
CA SER A 135 -8.58 17.87 7.14
C SER A 135 -7.81 17.32 8.34
N THR A 136 -8.28 17.57 9.58
CA THR A 136 -7.66 17.07 10.82
C THR A 136 -7.72 15.55 10.95
N LYS A 137 -8.61 14.90 10.20
CA LYS A 137 -8.83 13.45 10.21
C LYS A 137 -8.34 12.76 8.94
N ALA A 138 -7.89 13.49 7.93
CA ALA A 138 -7.60 12.93 6.61
C ALA A 138 -6.51 11.83 6.64
N LYS A 139 -5.38 12.06 7.32
CA LYS A 139 -4.30 11.07 7.45
C LYS A 139 -4.72 9.81 8.20
N HIS A 140 -5.56 9.96 9.22
CA HIS A 140 -6.08 8.88 10.05
C HIS A 140 -7.05 8.00 9.25
N LYS A 141 -8.00 8.63 8.54
CA LYS A 141 -8.95 7.93 7.67
C LYS A 141 -8.25 7.23 6.52
N LEU A 142 -7.26 7.88 5.88
CA LEU A 142 -6.48 7.26 4.82
C LEU A 142 -5.74 6.02 5.34
N LEU A 143 -5.10 6.09 6.52
CA LEU A 143 -4.44 4.92 7.10
C LEU A 143 -5.41 3.77 7.31
N ALA A 144 -6.59 4.06 7.85
CA ALA A 144 -7.61 3.04 8.09
C ALA A 144 -8.05 2.35 6.78
N GLU A 145 -8.38 3.13 5.76
CA GLU A 145 -8.81 2.60 4.46
C GLU A 145 -7.69 1.78 3.77
N VAL A 146 -6.44 2.21 3.87
CA VAL A 146 -5.29 1.48 3.30
C VAL A 146 -5.02 0.18 4.06
N CYS A 147 -5.06 0.21 5.40
CA CYS A 147 -4.91 -0.99 6.21
C CYS A 147 -6.06 -1.99 5.99
N MET A 148 -7.29 -1.51 5.76
CA MET A 148 -8.41 -2.36 5.38
C MET A 148 -8.15 -3.08 4.05
N ALA A 149 -7.74 -2.33 3.02
CA ALA A 149 -7.38 -2.90 1.72
C ALA A 149 -6.26 -3.96 1.85
N ALA A 150 -5.20 -3.61 2.57
CA ALA A 150 -4.06 -4.48 2.84
C ALA A 150 -4.45 -5.77 3.57
N LYS A 151 -5.27 -5.68 4.62
CA LYS A 151 -5.73 -6.85 5.38
C LYS A 151 -6.50 -7.83 4.51
N TYR A 152 -7.47 -7.34 3.74
CA TYR A 152 -8.30 -8.17 2.88
C TYR A 152 -7.54 -8.74 1.68
N GLU A 153 -6.60 -7.97 1.12
CA GLU A 153 -5.68 -8.46 0.10
C GLU A 153 -4.82 -9.61 0.65
N GLY A 154 -4.22 -9.44 1.83
CA GLY A 154 -3.42 -10.45 2.49
C GLY A 154 -4.18 -11.74 2.78
N GLU A 155 -5.39 -11.61 3.33
CA GLU A 155 -6.30 -12.74 3.57
C GLU A 155 -6.61 -13.50 2.28
N SER A 156 -7.01 -12.79 1.21
CA SER A 156 -7.33 -13.41 -0.08
C SER A 156 -6.14 -14.16 -0.68
N LEU A 157 -4.94 -13.56 -0.60
CA LEU A 157 -3.73 -14.18 -1.12
C LEU A 157 -3.33 -15.41 -0.32
N VAL A 158 -3.35 -15.35 1.01
CA VAL A 158 -3.02 -16.49 1.87
C VAL A 158 -3.95 -17.66 1.56
N ASP A 159 -5.26 -17.42 1.50
CA ASP A 159 -6.23 -18.49 1.26
C ASP A 159 -6.12 -19.11 -0.13
N LYS A 160 -5.88 -18.29 -1.16
CA LYS A 160 -5.66 -18.81 -2.52
C LYS A 160 -4.30 -19.49 -2.67
N HIS A 161 -3.29 -19.03 -1.94
CA HIS A 161 -1.95 -19.62 -1.97
C HIS A 161 -1.93 -20.99 -1.30
N LYS A 162 -2.73 -21.23 -0.25
CA LYS A 162 -2.90 -22.57 0.35
C LYS A 162 -3.24 -23.61 -0.71
N LYS A 163 -4.23 -23.32 -1.56
CA LYS A 163 -4.64 -24.20 -2.67
C LYS A 163 -3.56 -24.30 -3.75
N TYR A 164 -2.93 -23.19 -4.09
CA TYR A 164 -1.85 -23.17 -5.10
C TYR A 164 -0.64 -24.01 -4.69
N LYS A 165 -0.25 -23.97 -3.40
CA LYS A 165 0.89 -24.69 -2.84
C LYS A 165 0.73 -26.21 -2.87
N GLU A 166 -0.50 -26.73 -2.94
CA GLU A 166 -0.78 -28.17 -3.10
C GLU A 166 -0.17 -28.74 -4.38
N THR A 167 -0.10 -27.92 -5.45
CA THR A 167 0.46 -28.30 -6.76
C THR A 167 1.82 -27.65 -7.05
N HIS A 168 2.22 -26.62 -6.29
CA HIS A 168 3.46 -25.86 -6.49
C HIS A 168 4.21 -25.67 -5.16
N LYS A 169 4.98 -26.70 -4.77
CA LYS A 169 5.57 -26.83 -3.42
C LYS A 169 6.62 -25.76 -3.06
N ASP A 170 7.30 -25.18 -4.05
CA ASP A 170 8.40 -24.22 -3.87
C ASP A 170 7.95 -22.74 -3.89
N THR A 171 6.72 -22.49 -3.45
CA THR A 171 6.11 -21.15 -3.49
C THR A 171 6.10 -20.50 -2.10
N ASN A 172 6.51 -19.23 -2.04
CA ASN A 172 6.60 -18.45 -0.79
C ASN A 172 5.55 -17.34 -0.77
N ILE A 173 4.58 -17.45 0.15
CA ILE A 173 3.51 -16.47 0.35
C ILE A 173 4.06 -15.08 0.74
N CYS A 174 5.15 -14.99 1.51
CA CYS A 174 5.75 -13.71 1.88
C CYS A 174 6.22 -12.92 0.65
N THR A 175 6.73 -13.60 -0.38
CA THR A 175 7.10 -12.94 -1.64
C THR A 175 5.87 -12.38 -2.36
N VAL A 176 4.76 -13.11 -2.35
CA VAL A 176 3.49 -12.65 -2.93
C VAL A 176 2.93 -11.44 -2.16
N LEU A 177 2.93 -11.52 -0.82
CA LEU A 177 2.48 -10.42 0.04
C LEU A 177 3.37 -9.18 -0.13
N ALA A 178 4.69 -9.33 -0.23
CA ALA A 178 5.62 -8.24 -0.51
C ALA A 178 5.32 -7.53 -1.85
N ARG A 179 4.98 -8.29 -2.89
CA ARG A 179 4.57 -7.75 -4.19
C ARG A 179 3.25 -6.97 -4.10
N SER A 180 2.24 -7.48 -3.39
CA SER A 180 0.99 -6.73 -3.17
C SER A 180 1.18 -5.50 -2.27
N PHE A 181 2.06 -5.58 -1.29
CA PHE A 181 2.43 -4.44 -0.46
C PHE A 181 3.09 -3.32 -1.28
N ALA A 182 3.99 -3.68 -2.20
CA ALA A 182 4.62 -2.72 -3.11
C ALA A 182 3.58 -2.07 -4.04
N ASP A 183 2.66 -2.85 -4.63
CA ASP A 183 1.58 -2.31 -5.47
C ASP A 183 0.66 -1.35 -4.71
N ILE A 184 0.25 -1.69 -3.48
CA ILE A 184 -0.53 -0.78 -2.62
C ILE A 184 0.26 0.50 -2.38
N GLY A 185 1.56 0.38 -2.09
CA GLY A 185 2.45 1.53 -1.95
C GLY A 185 2.51 2.39 -3.20
N ASP A 186 2.59 1.79 -4.39
CA ASP A 186 2.62 2.52 -5.66
C ASP A 186 1.29 3.21 -5.97
N ILE A 187 0.15 2.60 -5.63
CA ILE A 187 -1.16 3.27 -5.71
C ILE A 187 -1.17 4.49 -4.80
N ILE A 188 -0.76 4.33 -3.53
CA ILE A 188 -0.78 5.43 -2.56
C ILE A 188 0.23 6.52 -2.90
N ARG A 189 1.34 6.21 -3.58
CA ARG A 189 2.37 7.17 -3.98
C ARG A 189 2.16 7.78 -5.38
N GLY A 190 1.17 7.31 -6.13
CA GLY A 190 0.87 7.81 -7.48
C GLY A 190 1.84 7.26 -8.54
N LYS A 191 2.48 6.13 -8.25
CA LYS A 191 3.46 5.44 -9.11
C LYS A 191 2.89 4.21 -9.82
N ASP A 192 1.67 3.80 -9.45
CA ASP A 192 1.03 2.64 -10.06
C ASP A 192 0.70 2.89 -11.54
N LEU A 193 1.20 1.98 -12.39
CA LEU A 193 1.07 2.09 -13.84
C LEU A 193 -0.25 1.54 -14.37
N TYR A 194 -0.99 0.74 -13.59
CA TYR A 194 -2.20 0.10 -14.08
C TYR A 194 -3.39 1.07 -14.00
N ARG A 195 -4.14 1.25 -15.10
CA ARG A 195 -5.33 2.13 -15.13
C ARG A 195 -6.60 1.45 -14.64
N GLY A 196 -6.60 0.12 -14.49
CA GLY A 196 -7.79 -0.62 -14.11
C GLY A 196 -8.82 -0.78 -15.23
N ASN A 197 -9.95 -1.39 -14.89
CA ASN A 197 -11.08 -1.50 -15.78
C ASN A 197 -11.85 -0.18 -15.85
N ASN A 198 -12.21 0.24 -17.06
CA ASN A 198 -12.88 1.53 -17.31
C ASN A 198 -12.21 2.74 -16.62
N ARG A 199 -10.87 2.70 -16.49
CA ARG A 199 -10.05 3.74 -15.85
C ARG A 199 -10.41 3.98 -14.36
N GLU A 200 -10.84 2.95 -13.63
CA GLU A 200 -11.15 3.06 -12.20
C GLU A 200 -9.97 3.60 -11.37
N ASN A 201 -8.72 3.25 -11.72
CA ASN A 201 -7.55 3.75 -11.00
C ASN A 201 -7.26 5.24 -11.28
N ASP A 202 -7.75 5.80 -12.40
CA ASP A 202 -7.67 7.24 -12.65
C ASP A 202 -8.65 8.01 -11.73
N LYS A 203 -9.82 7.41 -11.42
CA LYS A 203 -10.78 7.95 -10.45
C LYS A 203 -10.26 7.84 -9.03
N LEU A 204 -9.67 6.70 -8.67
CA LEU A 204 -9.02 6.51 -7.38
C LEU A 204 -7.88 7.52 -7.18
N GLU A 205 -7.02 7.70 -8.18
CA GLU A 205 -5.93 8.67 -8.14
C GLU A 205 -6.44 10.09 -7.89
N SER A 206 -7.54 10.49 -8.55
CA SER A 206 -8.19 11.78 -8.30
C SER A 206 -8.67 11.94 -6.85
N LYS A 207 -9.23 10.88 -6.25
CA LYS A 207 -9.64 10.89 -4.83
C LYS A 207 -8.44 10.98 -3.89
N LEU A 208 -7.36 10.26 -4.19
CA LEU A 208 -6.13 10.34 -3.41
C LEU A 208 -5.56 11.76 -3.41
N LYS A 209 -5.53 12.43 -4.58
CA LYS A 209 -5.12 13.85 -4.66
C LYS A 209 -5.95 14.76 -3.76
N VAL A 210 -7.27 14.58 -3.72
CA VAL A 210 -8.15 15.34 -2.81
C VAL A 210 -7.80 15.08 -1.34
N ILE A 211 -7.60 13.81 -0.96
CA ILE A 211 -7.23 13.44 0.42
C ILE A 211 -5.87 14.02 0.78
N PHE A 212 -4.88 13.91 -0.10
CA PHE A 212 -3.55 14.47 0.14
C PHE A 212 -3.54 16.00 0.15
N GLY A 213 -4.40 16.67 -0.61
CA GLY A 213 -4.62 18.11 -0.45
C GLY A 213 -5.16 18.50 0.93
N LYS A 214 -6.02 17.66 1.51
CA LYS A 214 -6.51 17.86 2.89
C LYS A 214 -5.41 17.63 3.93
N ILE A 215 -4.59 16.58 3.75
CA ILE A 215 -3.42 16.31 4.61
C ILE A 215 -2.41 17.45 4.49
N HIS A 216 -2.13 17.91 3.28
CA HIS A 216 -1.23 19.04 3.01
C HIS A 216 -1.68 20.29 3.76
N SER A 217 -2.96 20.64 3.67
CA SER A 217 -3.53 21.77 4.40
C SER A 217 -3.38 21.62 5.92
N GLU A 218 -3.62 20.42 6.46
CA GLU A 218 -3.46 20.15 7.89
C GLU A 218 -2.00 20.32 8.35
N VAL A 219 -1.03 19.82 7.59
CA VAL A 219 0.39 19.92 7.99
C VAL A 219 1.02 21.29 7.69
N THR A 220 0.51 22.04 6.71
CA THR A 220 1.08 23.35 6.32
C THR A 220 0.32 24.55 6.90
N ASN A 221 -0.91 24.37 7.39
CA ASN A 221 -1.72 25.43 8.00
C ASN A 221 -2.23 25.08 9.41
N GLY A 222 -2.00 23.85 9.89
CA GLY A 222 -2.38 23.43 11.24
C GLY A 222 -1.52 24.04 12.35
N LYS A 223 -1.84 23.65 13.59
CA LYS A 223 -1.15 24.12 14.81
C LYS A 223 0.19 23.39 15.03
N ASN A 224 1.10 23.44 14.06
CA ASN A 224 2.41 22.76 14.10
C ASN A 224 3.52 23.58 14.78
N GLY A 225 3.16 24.73 15.37
CA GLY A 225 4.04 25.56 16.18
C GLY A 225 5.34 25.94 15.44
N LYS A 226 6.47 25.80 16.12
CA LYS A 226 7.80 26.15 15.59
C LYS A 226 8.23 25.39 14.32
N ASN A 227 7.59 24.25 14.02
CA ASN A 227 7.94 23.42 12.87
C ASN A 227 7.07 23.70 11.63
N LEU A 228 6.10 24.64 11.73
CA LEU A 228 5.21 25.00 10.63
C LEU A 228 5.97 25.50 9.40
N GLN A 229 7.01 26.32 9.58
CA GLN A 229 7.79 26.83 8.46
C GLN A 229 8.52 25.70 7.73
N ALA A 230 9.16 24.78 8.48
CA ALA A 230 9.86 23.63 7.88
C ALA A 230 8.91 22.69 7.10
N LEU A 231 7.66 22.55 7.55
CA LEU A 231 6.62 21.78 6.86
C LEU A 231 6.17 22.49 5.56
N ARG A 232 5.97 23.80 5.62
CA ARG A 232 5.65 24.62 4.43
C ARG A 232 6.76 24.54 3.39
N ASP A 233 8.01 24.71 3.81
CA ASP A 233 9.16 24.66 2.91
C ASP A 233 9.33 23.27 2.30
N ARG A 234 9.10 22.20 3.06
CA ARG A 234 9.20 20.83 2.54
C ARG A 234 8.17 20.52 1.46
N TYR A 235 6.93 20.98 1.64
CA TYR A 235 5.80 20.66 0.76
C TYR A 235 5.33 21.84 -0.09
N ILE A 236 6.19 22.84 -0.32
CA ILE A 236 5.82 24.05 -1.08
C ILE A 236 5.48 23.74 -2.53
N ASP A 237 6.20 22.80 -3.15
CA ASP A 237 6.02 22.45 -4.56
C ASP A 237 4.90 21.41 -4.79
N ASP A 238 4.55 20.65 -3.75
CA ASP A 238 3.46 19.67 -3.82
C ASP A 238 2.12 20.34 -4.17
N ALA A 239 1.87 21.54 -3.65
CA ALA A 239 0.66 22.30 -3.92
C ALA A 239 0.60 22.85 -5.36
N LYS A 240 1.75 23.06 -6.01
CA LYS A 240 1.81 23.60 -7.38
C LYS A 240 1.39 22.56 -8.43
N GLY A 241 1.77 21.30 -8.21
CA GLY A 241 1.42 20.19 -9.11
C GLY A 241 0.09 19.51 -8.77
N GLY A 242 -0.36 19.59 -7.51
CA GLY A 242 -1.57 18.92 -7.04
C GLY A 242 -1.48 17.39 -6.95
N ASP A 243 -0.32 16.82 -7.28
CA ASP A 243 -0.01 15.39 -7.16
C ASP A 243 0.49 15.00 -5.77
N PHE A 244 1.04 15.98 -5.02
CA PHE A 244 1.57 15.81 -3.67
C PHE A 244 2.62 14.70 -3.53
N PHE A 245 3.46 14.47 -4.54
CA PHE A 245 4.39 13.33 -4.57
C PHE A 245 5.29 13.25 -3.34
N LYS A 246 5.83 14.37 -2.85
CA LYS A 246 6.74 14.35 -1.69
C LYS A 246 5.99 14.00 -0.41
N LEU A 247 4.86 14.65 -0.18
CA LEU A 247 3.95 14.35 0.93
C LEU A 247 3.46 12.89 0.90
N ARG A 248 3.18 12.33 -0.28
CA ARG A 248 2.74 10.93 -0.45
C ARG A 248 3.84 9.93 -0.10
N GLU A 249 5.08 10.19 -0.52
CA GLU A 249 6.25 9.37 -0.15
C GLU A 249 6.48 9.40 1.36
N ASP A 250 6.46 10.59 1.98
CA ASP A 250 6.66 10.73 3.42
C ASP A 250 5.51 10.10 4.22
N TRP A 251 4.27 10.22 3.75
CA TRP A 251 3.12 9.57 4.37
C TRP A 251 3.22 8.05 4.27
N TRP A 252 3.62 7.52 3.11
CA TRP A 252 3.84 6.08 2.96
C TRP A 252 4.95 5.62 3.89
N TYR A 253 6.08 6.32 3.95
CA TYR A 253 7.17 6.02 4.89
C TYR A 253 6.69 5.95 6.35
N ALA A 254 5.89 6.93 6.79
CA ALA A 254 5.38 6.99 8.15
C ALA A 254 4.45 5.81 8.50
N ASN A 255 3.70 5.32 7.52
CA ASN A 255 2.58 4.40 7.75
C ASN A 255 2.83 2.97 7.25
N ARG A 256 3.84 2.74 6.41
CA ARG A 256 4.11 1.47 5.74
C ARG A 256 4.26 0.28 6.70
N ASN A 257 4.76 0.51 7.91
CA ASN A 257 4.89 -0.56 8.91
C ASN A 257 3.53 -1.06 9.40
N ASP A 258 2.52 -0.19 9.52
CA ASP A 258 1.17 -0.61 9.92
C ASP A 258 0.42 -1.25 8.77
N VAL A 259 0.66 -0.77 7.53
CA VAL A 259 0.16 -1.43 6.32
C VAL A 259 0.78 -2.82 6.15
N TRP A 260 2.08 -2.98 6.45
CA TRP A 260 2.75 -4.28 6.44
C TRP A 260 2.14 -5.23 7.47
N LYS A 261 1.95 -4.78 8.71
CA LYS A 261 1.25 -5.55 9.75
C LYS A 261 -0.14 -5.99 9.31
N ALA A 262 -0.88 -5.11 8.62
CA ALA A 262 -2.21 -5.41 8.12
C ALA A 262 -2.19 -6.50 7.04
N ILE A 263 -1.33 -6.39 6.02
CA ILE A 263 -1.28 -7.38 4.92
C ILE A 263 -0.74 -8.74 5.38
N THR A 264 0.14 -8.78 6.38
CA THR A 264 0.65 -10.03 6.95
C THR A 264 -0.23 -10.59 8.06
N CYS A 265 -1.41 -10.01 8.31
CA CYS A 265 -2.24 -10.35 9.47
C CYS A 265 -2.57 -11.84 9.59
N ASN A 266 -2.82 -12.48 8.45
CA ASN A 266 -3.22 -13.88 8.35
C ASN A 266 -2.12 -14.78 7.75
N ALA A 267 -0.90 -14.26 7.60
CA ALA A 267 0.21 -15.05 7.08
C ALA A 267 0.62 -16.15 8.08
N PRO A 268 1.00 -17.36 7.62
CA PRO A 268 1.50 -18.40 8.51
C PRO A 268 2.75 -17.92 9.26
N LYS A 269 2.84 -18.25 10.56
CA LYS A 269 3.96 -17.81 11.42
C LYS A 269 5.32 -18.35 10.99
N GLU A 270 5.32 -19.53 10.36
CA GLU A 270 6.51 -20.24 9.91
C GLU A 270 7.02 -19.76 8.54
N ASP A 271 6.23 -18.94 7.82
CA ASP A 271 6.67 -18.37 6.54
C ASP A 271 7.47 -17.09 6.81
N HIS A 272 8.72 -17.08 6.33
CA HIS A 272 9.62 -15.94 6.46
C HIS A 272 9.95 -15.33 5.09
N TYR A 273 10.14 -14.01 5.09
CA TYR A 273 10.69 -13.28 3.96
C TYR A 273 12.22 -13.35 4.05
N PHE A 274 12.85 -13.86 3.00
CA PHE A 274 14.29 -14.02 2.86
C PHE A 274 14.80 -13.13 1.74
#